data_AF-A0A377WZD1-F1
#
_entry.id   AF-A0A377WZD1-F1
#
_cell.length_a   1.000
_cell.length_b   1.000
_cell.length_c   1.000
_cell.angle_alpha   90.00
_cell.angle_beta   90.00
_cell.angle_gamma   90.00
#
_symmetry.space_group_name_H-M   'P 1'
#
loop_
_entity.id
_entity.type
_entity.pdbx_description
1 polymer ?
#
loop_
_entity_poly.entity_id
_entity_poly.type
_entity_poly.pdbx_seq_one_letter_code
_entity_poly.pdbx_strand_id
1 'polypeptide(L)'
;MSFLTLLRRVAMTLLFILLPAASGWACTPVFVRGQASTLRLNVGQLTVPADARPGTPLYHKSFAWNRLSDGGEQWIRCADDPHGLSLLLLDSLLSGGVTRPTVYQTNLAGIGVRVSLRAIGGYGGFPDRPTPSPFSQRVDNPAALPDAVWKLGYFRLTIELIKTGPAATPGQLEYHSERFLMAEHTPLAALDLTGRISTAGCSVNDATPALIKLPAAMLDHFGGVGKTTGDTPFALQLDCNSAVTISLRVDGAEPLSARGHGVLRNDATDDRAQGIGVQLLYHRQPVVLNHEMTLGSASAGRFSLPLTARYYQTRSRITAGQVSAVATYTLHYD
;
A
#
# COMPACT_ATOMS: atom_id res chain seq x y z
N MET A 1 34.02 65.64 43.24
CA MET A 1 33.08 65.76 42.10
C MET A 1 33.34 64.57 41.16
N SER A 2 32.44 63.63 40.94
CA SER A 2 31.04 63.61 41.35
C SER A 2 30.57 62.17 41.55
N PHE A 3 30.22 61.82 42.78
CA PHE A 3 29.43 60.63 43.09
C PHE A 3 28.09 60.62 42.29
N LEU A 4 27.65 61.79 41.79
CA LEU A 4 26.50 61.92 40.90
C LEU A 4 26.72 61.33 39.49
N THR A 5 27.95 61.19 38.98
CA THR A 5 28.14 60.61 37.63
C THR A 5 28.06 59.08 37.63
N LEU A 6 28.35 58.43 38.76
CA LEU A 6 28.22 56.97 38.90
C LEU A 6 26.74 56.57 39.09
N LEU A 7 25.99 57.31 39.91
CA LEU A 7 24.54 57.08 40.08
C LEU A 7 23.76 57.26 38.77
N ARG A 8 24.15 58.21 37.90
CA ARG A 8 23.48 58.46 36.62
C ARG A 8 23.73 57.35 35.58
N ARG A 9 24.86 56.65 35.66
CA ARG A 9 25.16 55.48 34.81
C ARG A 9 24.47 54.21 35.30
N VAL A 10 24.38 54.01 36.62
CA VAL A 10 23.68 52.86 37.22
C VAL A 10 22.15 52.98 37.05
N ALA A 11 21.60 54.19 37.15
CA ALA A 11 20.18 54.42 36.88
C ALA A 11 19.81 54.16 35.40
N MET A 12 20.73 54.42 34.46
CA MET A 12 20.51 54.22 33.02
C MET A 12 20.70 52.76 32.58
N THR A 13 21.53 51.97 33.28
CA THR A 13 21.62 50.51 33.08
C THR A 13 20.53 49.73 33.83
N LEU A 14 20.00 50.22 34.95
CA LEU A 14 18.81 49.60 35.58
C LEU A 14 17.51 49.89 34.81
N LEU A 15 17.42 50.98 34.06
CA LEU A 15 16.21 51.30 33.27
C LEU A 15 16.04 50.40 32.03
N PHE A 16 17.08 49.68 31.60
CA PHE A 16 17.01 48.72 30.49
C PHE A 16 16.60 47.29 30.91
N ILE A 17 16.48 47.02 32.21
CA ILE A 17 16.09 45.69 32.75
C ILE A 17 14.59 45.63 33.07
N LEU A 18 13.86 46.75 32.90
CA LEU A 18 12.41 46.85 33.07
C LEU A 18 11.69 47.16 31.75
N LEU A 19 12.29 46.82 30.61
CA LEU A 19 11.46 46.53 29.44
C LEU A 19 10.71 45.24 29.79
N PRO A 20 9.37 45.24 29.90
CA PRO A 20 8.66 43.97 29.87
C PRO A 20 9.16 43.29 28.61
N ALA A 21 9.70 42.07 28.75
CA ALA A 21 9.82 41.20 27.59
C ALA A 21 8.45 41.28 26.94
N ALA A 22 8.38 41.82 25.72
CA ALA A 22 7.19 41.71 24.93
C ALA A 22 7.00 40.20 24.78
N SER A 23 6.24 39.61 25.69
CA SER A 23 5.64 38.32 25.47
C SER A 23 4.85 38.57 24.21
N GLY A 24 5.38 38.13 23.07
CA GLY A 24 4.54 37.99 21.88
C GLY A 24 3.34 37.20 22.37
N TRP A 25 2.15 37.79 22.30
CA TRP A 25 0.95 37.20 22.86
C TRP A 25 0.77 35.84 22.19
N ALA A 26 1.13 34.78 22.92
CA ALA A 26 0.99 33.42 22.44
C ALA A 26 -0.51 33.19 22.27
N CYS A 27 -0.93 32.87 21.05
CA CYS A 27 -2.35 32.67 20.77
C CYS A 27 -2.87 31.53 21.66
N THR A 28 -3.94 31.78 22.40
CA THR A 28 -4.72 30.76 23.11
C THR A 28 -5.97 30.44 22.29
N PRO A 29 -5.94 29.40 21.43
CA PRO A 29 -6.97 29.23 20.41
C PRO A 29 -8.28 28.75 21.03
N VAL A 30 -9.36 29.48 20.78
CA VAL A 30 -10.72 29.14 21.22
C VAL A 30 -11.67 29.07 20.02
N PHE A 31 -12.57 28.10 20.04
CA PHE A 31 -13.63 27.98 19.04
C PHE A 31 -14.70 29.04 19.31
N VAL A 32 -14.96 29.91 18.33
CA VAL A 32 -16.14 30.80 18.34
C VAL A 32 -17.32 30.19 17.59
N ARG A 33 -17.04 29.22 16.72
CA ARG A 33 -18.05 28.42 16.02
C ARG A 33 -17.48 27.02 15.77
N GLY A 34 -18.35 26.02 15.89
CA GLY A 34 -17.95 24.62 15.78
C GLY A 34 -17.17 24.16 16.99
N GLN A 35 -16.55 22.99 16.85
CA GLN A 35 -15.77 22.31 17.88
C GLN A 35 -14.76 21.40 17.19
N ALA A 36 -13.77 20.88 17.93
CA ALA A 36 -12.89 19.82 17.42
C ALA A 36 -13.73 18.68 16.80
N SER A 37 -13.34 18.21 15.63
CA SER A 37 -14.19 17.33 14.81
C SER A 37 -13.42 16.13 14.27
N THR A 38 -14.14 15.06 13.96
CA THR A 38 -13.54 13.90 13.31
C THR A 38 -13.91 13.90 11.84
N LEU A 39 -12.87 13.96 10.99
CA LEU A 39 -13.05 13.86 9.55
C LEU A 39 -13.22 12.40 9.19
N ARG A 40 -14.44 12.01 8.79
CA ARG A 40 -14.76 10.62 8.47
C ARG A 40 -14.87 10.42 6.97
N LEU A 41 -14.08 9.49 6.43
CA LEU A 41 -14.13 9.13 5.02
C LEU A 41 -14.18 7.61 4.85
N ASN A 42 -15.20 7.14 4.14
CA ASN A 42 -15.20 5.80 3.57
C ASN A 42 -14.73 5.90 2.11
N VAL A 43 -13.60 5.25 1.78
CA VAL A 43 -13.03 5.27 0.42
C VAL A 43 -13.76 4.31 -0.54
N GLY A 44 -14.68 3.50 -0.04
CA GLY A 44 -15.42 2.49 -0.80
C GLY A 44 -14.61 1.22 -1.02
N GLN A 45 -14.88 0.54 -2.13
CA GLN A 45 -14.09 -0.59 -2.60
C GLN A 45 -13.00 -0.11 -3.56
N LEU A 46 -11.76 -0.52 -3.31
CA LEU A 46 -10.60 -0.17 -4.13
C LEU A 46 -9.83 -1.43 -4.49
N THR A 47 -9.58 -1.64 -5.78
CA THR A 47 -8.69 -2.71 -6.26
C THR A 47 -7.32 -2.13 -6.58
N VAL A 48 -6.29 -2.66 -5.94
CA VAL A 48 -4.89 -2.33 -6.19
C VAL A 48 -4.46 -3.06 -7.46
N PRO A 49 -4.01 -2.35 -8.52
CA PRO A 49 -3.46 -2.98 -9.71
C PRO A 49 -2.24 -3.85 -9.37
N ALA A 50 -2.04 -4.96 -10.11
CA ALA A 50 -0.97 -5.91 -9.82
C ALA A 50 0.41 -5.31 -10.19
N ASP A 51 0.49 -4.62 -11.32
CA ASP A 51 1.64 -3.81 -11.78
C ASP A 51 1.91 -2.52 -10.97
N ALA A 52 1.08 -2.16 -9.99
CA ALA A 52 1.20 -0.90 -9.28
C ALA A 52 2.51 -0.84 -8.47
N ARG A 53 3.42 0.04 -8.92
CA ARG A 53 4.72 0.25 -8.26
C ARG A 53 4.57 0.96 -6.91
N PRO A 54 5.49 0.73 -5.96
CA PRO A 54 5.55 1.49 -4.71
C PRO A 54 5.68 3.00 -4.96
N GLY A 55 4.74 3.79 -4.45
CA GLY A 55 4.61 5.24 -4.65
C GLY A 55 3.41 5.64 -5.49
N THR A 56 2.76 4.68 -6.16
CA THR A 56 1.56 4.92 -6.97
C THR A 56 0.39 5.36 -6.08
N PRO A 57 -0.28 6.48 -6.38
CA PRO A 57 -1.53 6.85 -5.72
C PRO A 57 -2.65 5.91 -6.21
N LEU A 58 -3.26 5.19 -5.28
CA LEU A 58 -4.36 4.26 -5.50
C LEU A 58 -5.72 4.96 -5.32
N TYR A 59 -5.76 5.93 -4.42
CA TYR A 59 -6.90 6.80 -4.19
C TYR A 59 -6.38 8.23 -4.10
N HIS A 60 -7.11 9.20 -4.67
CA HIS A 60 -6.81 10.61 -4.56
C HIS A 60 -8.13 11.40 -4.62
N LYS A 61 -8.52 12.06 -3.53
CA LYS A 61 -9.64 13.03 -3.55
C LYS A 61 -9.35 14.24 -2.66
N SER A 62 -9.81 15.39 -3.14
CA SER A 62 -9.80 16.64 -2.39
C SER A 62 -11.21 17.03 -1.96
N PHE A 63 -11.33 17.44 -0.70
CA PHE A 63 -12.59 17.77 -0.06
C PHE A 63 -12.56 19.22 0.45
N ALA A 64 -13.74 19.85 0.45
CA ALA A 64 -13.94 21.02 1.30
C ALA A 64 -14.03 20.54 2.75
N TRP A 65 -13.44 21.29 3.68
CA TRP A 65 -13.36 20.91 5.09
C TRP A 65 -14.73 20.51 5.68
N ASN A 66 -15.72 21.36 5.45
CA ASN A 66 -17.10 21.21 5.92
C ASN A 66 -17.85 19.99 5.35
N ARG A 67 -17.32 19.32 4.31
CA ARG A 67 -17.94 18.09 3.77
C ARG A 67 -17.56 16.82 4.54
N LEU A 68 -16.43 16.82 5.24
CA LEU A 68 -15.97 15.66 6.01
C LEU A 68 -16.11 15.85 7.52
N SER A 69 -16.05 17.11 7.98
CA SER A 69 -16.15 17.43 9.40
C SER A 69 -17.57 17.25 9.93
N ASP A 70 -17.71 16.42 10.97
CA ASP A 70 -18.95 16.26 11.73
C ASP A 70 -19.21 17.42 12.70
N GLY A 71 -18.20 18.23 13.01
CA GLY A 71 -18.30 19.46 13.79
C GLY A 71 -18.64 20.71 12.97
N GLY A 72 -18.85 20.55 11.65
CA GLY A 72 -19.21 21.63 10.74
C GLY A 72 -18.04 22.58 10.45
N GLU A 73 -18.38 23.82 10.10
CA GLU A 73 -17.37 24.85 9.87
C GLU A 73 -16.79 25.35 11.21
N GLN A 74 -15.46 25.27 11.35
CA GLN A 74 -14.75 25.64 12.57
C GLN A 74 -14.10 27.01 12.43
N TRP A 75 -14.40 27.87 13.39
CA TRP A 75 -13.93 29.24 13.46
C TRP A 75 -13.16 29.43 14.76
N ILE A 76 -11.93 29.92 14.65
CA ILE A 76 -10.96 29.98 15.74
C ILE A 76 -10.49 31.42 15.90
N ARG A 77 -10.43 31.88 17.14
CA ARG A 77 -9.75 33.13 17.49
C ARG A 77 -8.76 32.89 18.61
N CYS A 78 -7.83 33.81 18.81
CA CYS A 78 -7.01 33.84 20.00
C CYS A 78 -7.82 34.51 21.13
N ALA A 79 -7.91 33.88 22.30
CA ALA A 79 -8.69 34.43 23.41
C ALA A 79 -8.11 35.75 23.93
N ASP A 80 -6.77 35.82 23.96
CA ASP A 80 -6.00 36.97 24.47
C ASP A 80 -5.75 38.06 23.43
N ASP A 81 -6.27 37.91 22.20
CA ASP A 81 -6.11 38.89 21.13
C ASP A 81 -7.44 39.23 20.44
N PRO A 82 -8.16 40.24 20.95
CA PRO A 82 -9.42 40.69 20.38
C PRO A 82 -9.27 41.42 19.04
N HIS A 83 -8.04 41.78 18.63
CA HIS A 83 -7.75 42.49 17.39
C HIS A 83 -7.35 41.55 16.25
N GLY A 84 -7.08 40.26 16.53
CA GLY A 84 -6.79 39.24 15.53
C GLY A 84 -5.47 39.44 14.79
N LEU A 85 -4.47 40.00 15.47
CA LEU A 85 -3.11 40.26 14.98
C LEU A 85 -2.13 39.13 15.34
N SER A 86 -2.48 38.27 16.29
CA SER A 86 -1.67 37.13 16.71
C SER A 86 -1.59 36.09 15.60
N LEU A 87 -0.36 35.62 15.36
CA LEU A 87 -0.11 34.46 14.51
C LEU A 87 -0.58 33.19 15.22
N LEU A 88 -1.08 32.25 14.44
CA LEU A 88 -1.46 30.92 14.87
C LEU A 88 -0.51 29.90 14.25
N LEU A 89 0.09 29.04 15.07
CA LEU A 89 0.83 27.88 14.59
C LEU A 89 -0.15 26.76 14.23
N LEU A 90 -0.21 26.40 12.95
CA LEU A 90 -0.95 25.27 12.46
C LEU A 90 0.00 24.09 12.23
N ASP A 91 -0.15 23.05 13.02
CA ASP A 91 0.65 21.85 12.96
C ASP A 91 -0.18 20.67 12.48
N SER A 92 0.41 19.84 11.64
CA SER A 92 -0.17 18.56 11.28
C SER A 92 0.80 17.42 11.47
N LEU A 93 0.34 16.36 12.13
CA LEU A 93 1.09 15.13 12.33
C LEU A 93 0.12 13.95 12.37
N LEU A 94 0.25 13.06 11.40
CA LEU A 94 -0.52 11.82 11.36
C LEU A 94 0.05 10.79 12.35
N SER A 95 -0.82 9.88 12.81
CA SER A 95 -0.47 8.75 13.66
C SER A 95 0.08 7.58 12.83
N GLY A 96 0.85 6.71 13.49
CA GLY A 96 1.39 5.49 12.90
C GLY A 96 2.82 5.63 12.36
N GLY A 97 3.39 4.49 11.94
CA GLY A 97 4.75 4.44 11.39
C GLY A 97 4.85 5.15 10.05
N VAL A 98 5.96 5.83 9.80
CA VAL A 98 6.22 6.49 8.51
C VAL A 98 6.85 5.50 7.55
N THR A 99 6.16 5.15 6.46
CA THR A 99 6.69 4.25 5.42
C THR A 99 7.68 4.93 4.49
N ARG A 100 7.42 6.19 4.20
CA ARG A 100 8.17 7.09 3.32
C ARG A 100 7.91 8.53 3.77
N PRO A 101 8.74 9.52 3.40
CA PRO A 101 8.44 10.92 3.72
C PRO A 101 6.98 11.25 3.37
N THR A 102 6.22 11.71 4.36
CA THR A 102 4.80 12.10 4.26
C THR A 102 3.76 10.98 4.04
N VAL A 103 4.17 9.70 4.12
CA VAL A 103 3.26 8.56 3.92
C VAL A 103 3.26 7.65 5.15
N TYR A 104 2.11 7.55 5.81
CA TYR A 104 1.92 6.85 7.08
C TYR A 104 1.33 5.46 6.85
N GLN A 105 1.71 4.49 7.67
CA GLN A 105 1.21 3.12 7.61
C GLN A 105 -0.28 3.05 7.95
N THR A 106 -1.02 2.29 7.16
CA THR A 106 -2.37 1.84 7.52
C THR A 106 -2.31 0.49 8.23
N ASN A 107 -3.46 -0.04 8.65
CA ASN A 107 -3.56 -1.42 9.15
C ASN A 107 -3.23 -2.48 8.07
N LEU A 108 -3.26 -2.13 6.79
CA LEU A 108 -2.97 -3.03 5.67
C LEU A 108 -1.53 -2.84 5.19
N ALA A 109 -0.72 -3.90 5.27
CA ALA A 109 0.64 -3.88 4.76
C ALA A 109 0.66 -3.55 3.25
N GLY A 110 1.61 -2.71 2.85
CA GLY A 110 1.72 -2.26 1.46
C GLY A 110 0.77 -1.13 1.06
N ILE A 111 -0.08 -0.63 1.97
CA ILE A 111 -0.96 0.53 1.78
C ILE A 111 -0.62 1.60 2.83
N GLY A 112 -0.32 2.81 2.36
CA GLY A 112 -0.08 3.97 3.21
C GLY A 112 -1.08 5.09 2.93
N VAL A 113 -1.19 6.01 3.87
CA VAL A 113 -2.02 7.22 3.77
C VAL A 113 -1.14 8.46 3.70
N ARG A 114 -1.50 9.39 2.82
CA ARG A 114 -0.97 10.76 2.81
C ARG A 114 -2.13 11.74 2.90
N VAL A 115 -2.00 12.70 3.81
CA VAL A 115 -2.97 13.77 3.99
C VAL A 115 -2.26 15.08 3.71
N SER A 116 -2.87 15.93 2.90
CA SER A 116 -2.35 17.24 2.57
C SER A 116 -3.41 18.31 2.77
N LEU A 117 -3.00 19.47 3.27
CA LEU A 117 -3.83 20.67 3.27
C LEU A 117 -3.34 21.64 2.21
N ARG A 118 -4.26 22.41 1.65
CA ARG A 118 -3.95 23.64 0.91
C ARG A 118 -4.96 24.71 1.27
N ALA A 119 -4.54 25.97 1.23
CA ALA A 119 -5.42 27.10 1.40
C ALA A 119 -5.95 27.60 0.06
N ILE A 120 -7.22 28.01 0.03
CA ILE A 120 -7.78 28.68 -1.14
C ILE A 120 -7.15 30.08 -1.24
N GLY A 121 -6.46 30.36 -2.35
CA GLY A 121 -5.87 31.68 -2.61
C GLY A 121 -4.78 32.10 -1.60
N GLY A 122 -4.14 31.15 -0.92
CA GLY A 122 -3.11 31.46 0.07
C GLY A 122 -3.64 31.99 1.40
N TYR A 123 -4.90 31.67 1.75
CA TYR A 123 -5.56 32.11 2.99
C TYR A 123 -4.68 32.00 4.24
N GLY A 124 -4.50 33.14 4.92
CA GLY A 124 -3.70 33.25 6.15
C GLY A 124 -2.22 32.92 5.94
N GLY A 125 -1.68 33.20 4.75
CA GLY A 125 -0.28 32.90 4.41
C GLY A 125 0.03 31.43 4.20
N PHE A 126 -0.95 30.53 4.34
CA PHE A 126 -0.74 29.10 4.12
C PHE A 126 -0.62 28.78 2.62
N PRO A 127 0.22 27.81 2.21
CA PRO A 127 0.40 27.50 0.79
C PRO A 127 -0.91 27.13 0.05
N ASP A 128 -1.05 27.62 -1.18
CA ASP A 128 -2.14 27.27 -2.10
C ASP A 128 -1.93 25.93 -2.83
N ARG A 129 -0.75 25.35 -2.67
CA ARG A 129 -0.37 24.00 -3.12
C ARG A 129 -0.56 22.96 -2.00
N PRO A 130 -0.82 21.69 -2.34
CA PRO A 130 -0.90 20.62 -1.36
C PRO A 130 0.39 20.56 -0.50
N THR A 131 0.21 20.72 0.81
CA THR A 131 1.24 20.62 1.82
C THR A 131 0.95 19.38 2.67
N PRO A 132 1.73 18.30 2.49
CA PRO A 132 1.46 17.03 3.15
C PRO A 132 1.93 17.03 4.61
N SER A 133 1.25 16.27 5.46
CA SER A 133 1.70 15.99 6.83
C SER A 133 3.02 15.17 6.82
N PRO A 134 3.97 15.43 7.73
CA PRO A 134 3.90 16.44 8.77
C PRO A 134 4.27 17.82 8.24
N PHE A 135 3.63 18.86 8.80
CA PHE A 135 4.01 20.24 8.56
C PHE A 135 3.79 21.09 9.82
N SER A 136 4.49 22.22 9.86
CA SER A 136 4.29 23.31 10.81
C SER A 136 4.27 24.61 10.03
N GLN A 137 3.19 25.39 10.13
CA GLN A 137 3.01 26.63 9.39
C GLN A 137 2.42 27.70 10.29
N ARG A 138 3.06 28.87 10.33
CA ARG A 138 2.45 30.05 10.97
C ARG A 138 1.44 30.64 9.99
N VAL A 139 0.21 30.82 10.47
CA VAL A 139 -0.87 31.44 9.71
C VAL A 139 -1.35 32.67 10.43
N ASP A 140 -1.67 33.72 9.68
CA ASP A 140 -2.28 34.94 10.18
C ASP A 140 -3.78 34.96 9.90
N ASN A 141 -4.52 35.77 10.65
CA ASN A 141 -5.86 36.14 10.21
C ASN A 141 -5.74 37.15 9.06
N PRO A 142 -6.27 36.88 7.85
CA PRO A 142 -6.10 37.81 6.76
C PRO A 142 -6.74 39.15 7.09
N ALA A 143 -5.99 40.25 6.92
CA ALA A 143 -6.50 41.61 7.14
C ALA A 143 -7.76 41.96 6.32
N ALA A 144 -8.04 41.19 5.26
CA ALA A 144 -9.24 41.31 4.42
C ALA A 144 -10.53 40.78 5.08
N LEU A 145 -10.45 40.06 6.20
CA LEU A 145 -11.62 39.59 6.96
C LEU A 145 -11.69 40.33 8.31
N PRO A 146 -12.71 41.19 8.51
CA PRO A 146 -12.78 42.10 9.66
C PRO A 146 -13.14 41.42 10.99
N ASP A 147 -13.31 40.10 11.03
CA ASP A 147 -13.88 39.39 12.18
C ASP A 147 -12.84 38.77 13.13
N ALA A 148 -11.54 39.02 12.95
CA ALA A 148 -10.47 38.52 13.82
C ALA A 148 -10.48 36.98 14.01
N VAL A 149 -11.01 36.24 13.03
CA VAL A 149 -11.35 34.82 13.15
C VAL A 149 -10.80 34.03 11.97
N TRP A 150 -10.02 32.99 12.31
CA TRP A 150 -9.50 32.02 11.36
C TRP A 150 -10.52 30.92 11.05
N LYS A 151 -10.72 30.63 9.76
CA LYS A 151 -11.81 29.74 9.30
C LYS A 151 -11.26 28.56 8.50
N LEU A 152 -11.55 27.34 8.98
CA LEU A 152 -11.14 26.11 8.29
C LEU A 152 -11.85 25.89 6.95
N GLY A 153 -12.97 26.60 6.69
CA GLY A 153 -13.68 26.55 5.41
C GLY A 153 -12.85 26.97 4.19
N TYR A 154 -11.75 27.72 4.40
CA TYR A 154 -10.83 28.11 3.33
C TYR A 154 -9.78 27.04 3.00
N PHE A 155 -9.78 25.90 3.68
CA PHE A 155 -8.85 24.82 3.43
C PHE A 155 -9.48 23.71 2.59
N ARG A 156 -8.65 23.11 1.75
CA ARG A 156 -8.97 21.86 1.05
C ARG A 156 -8.08 20.76 1.57
N LEU A 157 -8.73 19.69 2.06
CA LEU A 157 -8.06 18.48 2.51
C LEU A 157 -7.95 17.51 1.35
N THR A 158 -6.76 17.05 1.04
CA THR A 158 -6.52 15.99 0.05
C THR A 158 -6.08 14.73 0.79
N ILE A 159 -6.80 13.63 0.55
CA ILE A 159 -6.49 12.31 1.11
C ILE A 159 -6.09 11.40 -0.03
N GLU A 160 -4.94 10.75 0.13
CA GLU A 160 -4.39 9.78 -0.80
C GLU A 160 -4.10 8.45 -0.10
N LEU A 161 -4.47 7.35 -0.75
CA LEU A 161 -3.96 6.02 -0.42
C LEU A 161 -2.86 5.68 -1.41
N ILE A 162 -1.70 5.25 -0.93
CA ILE A 162 -0.48 5.08 -1.72
C ILE A 162 0.03 3.66 -1.54
N LYS A 163 0.44 3.02 -2.64
CA LYS A 163 1.15 1.74 -2.57
C LYS A 163 2.52 1.92 -1.92
N THR A 164 2.84 1.20 -0.86
CA THR A 164 4.11 1.42 -0.10
C THR A 164 5.14 0.30 -0.24
N GLY A 165 4.72 -0.92 -0.58
CA GLY A 165 5.59 -2.09 -0.78
C GLY A 165 5.34 -2.79 -2.12
N PRO A 166 6.07 -3.88 -2.43
CA PRO A 166 5.85 -4.67 -3.65
C PRO A 166 4.48 -5.37 -3.64
N ALA A 167 4.11 -6.02 -2.53
CA ALA A 167 2.77 -6.57 -2.32
C ALA A 167 1.87 -5.60 -1.53
N ALA A 168 0.55 -5.75 -1.66
CA ALA A 168 -0.45 -5.10 -0.81
C ALA A 168 -1.34 -6.19 -0.20
N THR A 169 -1.69 -6.04 1.07
CA THR A 169 -2.58 -7.00 1.73
C THR A 169 -4.04 -6.58 1.49
N PRO A 170 -4.89 -7.45 0.91
CA PRO A 170 -6.32 -7.17 0.80
C PRO A 170 -6.99 -7.25 2.18
N GLY A 171 -8.07 -6.49 2.39
CA GLY A 171 -8.78 -6.49 3.68
C GLY A 171 -9.67 -5.27 3.89
N GLN A 172 -10.20 -5.14 5.11
CA GLN A 172 -10.86 -3.92 5.55
C GLN A 172 -9.78 -2.89 5.92
N LEU A 173 -9.82 -1.73 5.28
CA LEU A 173 -8.98 -0.60 5.61
C LEU A 173 -9.56 0.07 6.86
N GLU A 174 -8.69 0.26 7.86
CA GLU A 174 -8.96 1.03 9.07
C GLU A 174 -7.73 1.88 9.37
N TYR A 175 -7.92 3.19 9.46
CA TYR A 175 -6.88 4.12 9.86
C TYR A 175 -7.48 5.21 10.74
N HIS A 176 -6.87 5.42 11.90
CA HIS A 176 -7.34 6.38 12.90
C HIS A 176 -6.20 7.29 13.35
N SER A 177 -6.46 8.60 13.34
CA SER A 177 -5.57 9.61 13.90
C SER A 177 -6.36 10.56 14.79
N GLU A 178 -6.16 10.47 16.10
CA GLU A 178 -6.93 11.23 17.10
C GLU A 178 -6.76 12.76 16.98
N ARG A 179 -5.59 13.22 16.54
CA ARG A 179 -5.21 14.65 16.57
C ARG A 179 -4.26 15.00 15.44
N PHE A 180 -4.71 14.83 14.20
CA PHE A 180 -3.83 15.04 13.05
C PHE A 180 -3.62 16.51 12.70
N LEU A 181 -4.52 17.41 13.13
CA LEU A 181 -4.41 18.85 12.92
C LEU A 181 -4.59 19.58 14.26
N MET A 182 -3.62 20.43 14.58
CA MET A 182 -3.54 21.20 15.81
C MET A 182 -3.38 22.69 15.47
N ALA A 183 -4.03 23.54 16.25
CA ALA A 183 -3.74 24.96 16.33
C ALA A 183 -3.08 25.21 17.67
N GLU A 184 -1.79 25.54 17.67
CA GLU A 184 -0.96 25.58 18.89
C GLU A 184 -1.10 24.25 19.66
N HIS A 185 -1.69 24.30 20.86
CA HIS A 185 -1.97 23.13 21.69
C HIS A 185 -3.43 22.65 21.65
N THR A 186 -4.26 23.27 20.82
CA THR A 186 -5.69 22.97 20.68
C THR A 186 -5.93 22.00 19.51
N PRO A 187 -6.48 20.80 19.75
CA PRO A 187 -6.81 19.87 18.66
C PRO A 187 -7.97 20.40 17.82
N LEU A 188 -7.78 20.41 16.51
CA LEU A 188 -8.80 20.84 15.55
C LEU A 188 -9.51 19.67 14.90
N ALA A 189 -8.75 18.65 14.51
CA ALA A 189 -9.30 17.54 13.79
C ALA A 189 -8.62 16.19 14.06
N ALA A 190 -9.47 15.18 14.15
CA ALA A 190 -9.13 13.76 14.01
C ALA A 190 -9.43 13.28 12.59
N LEU A 191 -8.91 12.11 12.21
CA LEU A 191 -9.15 11.48 10.92
C LEU A 191 -9.51 10.00 11.11
N ASP A 192 -10.65 9.60 10.55
CA ASP A 192 -11.09 8.21 10.42
C ASP A 192 -11.20 7.84 8.94
N LEU A 193 -10.39 6.89 8.48
CA LEU A 193 -10.52 6.30 7.15
C LEU A 193 -10.97 4.86 7.26
N THR A 194 -11.98 4.52 6.45
CA THR A 194 -12.50 3.17 6.29
C THR A 194 -12.62 2.80 4.81
N GLY A 195 -12.66 1.51 4.50
CA GLY A 195 -12.93 1.03 3.14
C GLY A 195 -12.58 -0.44 2.98
N ARG A 196 -12.68 -0.96 1.76
CA ARG A 196 -12.27 -2.34 1.44
C ARG A 196 -11.24 -2.34 0.33
N ILE A 197 -10.09 -2.92 0.60
CA ILE A 197 -9.00 -3.07 -0.37
C ILE A 197 -8.99 -4.51 -0.90
N SER A 198 -8.99 -4.65 -2.21
CA SER A 198 -8.70 -5.88 -2.95
C SER A 198 -7.41 -5.71 -3.75
N THR A 199 -6.74 -6.81 -4.08
CA THR A 199 -5.61 -6.81 -5.01
C THR A 199 -6.04 -7.45 -6.32
N ALA A 200 -5.61 -6.87 -7.44
CA ALA A 200 -5.77 -7.50 -8.75
C ALA A 200 -5.00 -8.82 -8.78
N GLY A 201 -5.64 -9.88 -9.27
CA GLY A 201 -5.05 -11.20 -9.35
C GLY A 201 -6.10 -12.30 -9.49
N CYS A 202 -5.61 -13.54 -9.46
CA CYS A 202 -6.44 -14.72 -9.54
C CYS A 202 -6.26 -15.62 -8.30
N SER A 203 -7.32 -16.34 -7.93
CA SER A 203 -7.27 -17.42 -6.95
C SER A 203 -7.41 -18.77 -7.63
N VAL A 204 -6.63 -19.76 -7.21
CA VAL A 204 -6.84 -21.16 -7.62
C VAL A 204 -8.15 -21.64 -7.00
N ASN A 205 -9.02 -22.23 -7.81
CA ASN A 205 -10.28 -22.78 -7.33
C ASN A 205 -10.24 -24.29 -7.17
N ASP A 206 -11.25 -24.81 -6.46
CA ASP A 206 -11.33 -26.21 -6.04
C ASP A 206 -11.45 -27.22 -7.20
N ALA A 207 -11.73 -26.76 -8.43
CA ALA A 207 -11.74 -27.61 -9.61
C ALA A 207 -10.31 -27.95 -10.11
N THR A 208 -9.28 -27.31 -9.56
CA THR A 208 -7.88 -27.66 -9.84
C THR A 208 -7.52 -28.97 -9.15
N PRO A 209 -7.14 -30.02 -9.90
CA PRO A 209 -6.80 -31.31 -9.30
C PRO A 209 -5.48 -31.26 -8.54
N ALA A 210 -5.49 -31.65 -7.27
CA ALA A 210 -4.28 -31.77 -6.45
C ALA A 210 -3.44 -33.02 -6.77
N LEU A 211 -4.07 -34.06 -7.33
CA LEU A 211 -3.42 -35.32 -7.72
C LEU A 211 -3.73 -35.63 -9.18
N ILE A 212 -2.69 -35.80 -9.99
CA ILE A 212 -2.80 -36.23 -11.39
C ILE A 212 -2.41 -37.69 -11.47
N LYS A 213 -3.38 -38.58 -11.70
CA LYS A 213 -3.13 -40.02 -11.85
C LYS A 213 -2.89 -40.36 -13.31
N LEU A 214 -1.65 -40.69 -13.66
CA LEU A 214 -1.31 -41.19 -14.99
C LEU A 214 -1.77 -42.66 -15.14
N PRO A 215 -2.19 -43.09 -16.35
CA PRO A 215 -2.51 -44.48 -16.61
C PRO A 215 -1.26 -45.36 -16.55
N ALA A 216 -1.39 -46.63 -16.17
CA ALA A 216 -0.25 -47.55 -16.20
C ALA A 216 0.36 -47.65 -17.61
N ALA A 217 1.69 -47.61 -17.71
CA ALA A 217 2.43 -47.68 -18.97
C ALA A 217 3.26 -48.97 -19.05
N MET A 218 3.19 -49.65 -20.19
CA MET A 218 4.02 -50.82 -20.47
C MET A 218 5.42 -50.40 -20.93
N LEU A 219 6.43 -51.22 -20.62
CA LEU A 219 7.84 -50.90 -20.91
C LEU A 219 8.13 -50.82 -22.42
N ASP A 220 7.40 -51.57 -23.24
CA ASP A 220 7.52 -51.60 -24.70
C ASP A 220 7.00 -50.32 -25.39
N HIS A 221 6.20 -49.50 -24.70
CA HIS A 221 5.81 -48.18 -25.18
C HIS A 221 6.97 -47.17 -25.15
N PHE A 222 8.09 -47.52 -24.49
CA PHE A 222 9.28 -46.71 -24.41
C PHE A 222 10.34 -47.22 -25.40
N GLY A 223 10.60 -46.44 -26.45
CA GLY A 223 11.51 -46.80 -27.55
C GLY A 223 12.89 -46.13 -27.51
N GLY A 224 13.24 -45.43 -26.44
CA GLY A 224 14.51 -44.70 -26.30
C GLY A 224 14.38 -43.40 -25.50
N VAL A 225 15.51 -42.84 -25.09
CA VAL A 225 15.56 -41.56 -24.36
C VAL A 225 14.77 -40.49 -25.12
N GLY A 226 13.88 -39.79 -24.42
CA GLY A 226 13.00 -38.78 -25.03
C GLY A 226 11.63 -39.30 -25.48
N LYS A 227 11.40 -40.62 -25.48
CA LYS A 227 10.07 -41.18 -25.75
C LYS A 227 9.13 -41.00 -24.56
N THR A 228 7.86 -40.80 -24.87
CA THR A 228 6.81 -40.46 -23.92
C THR A 228 5.56 -41.30 -24.13
N THR A 229 4.79 -41.51 -23.05
CA THR A 229 3.50 -42.23 -23.10
C THR A 229 2.63 -41.79 -21.92
N GLY A 230 1.33 -42.07 -22.00
CA GLY A 230 0.38 -41.79 -20.93
C GLY A 230 0.00 -40.32 -20.80
N ASP A 231 -0.10 -39.60 -21.93
CA ASP A 231 -0.58 -38.21 -21.96
C ASP A 231 -1.90 -38.08 -21.20
N THR A 232 -1.83 -37.36 -20.08
CA THR A 232 -2.94 -37.14 -19.15
C THR A 232 -3.19 -35.64 -19.05
N PRO A 233 -4.21 -35.11 -19.75
CA PRO A 233 -4.54 -33.69 -19.69
C PRO A 233 -5.16 -33.34 -18.34
N PHE A 234 -4.80 -32.17 -17.82
CA PHE A 234 -5.43 -31.56 -16.65
C PHE A 234 -5.37 -30.03 -16.81
N ALA A 235 -6.03 -29.28 -15.92
CA ALA A 235 -5.95 -27.83 -15.97
C ALA A 235 -5.92 -27.23 -14.57
N LEU A 236 -5.14 -26.16 -14.41
CA LEU A 236 -5.30 -25.27 -13.25
C LEU A 236 -6.48 -24.34 -13.55
N GLN A 237 -7.42 -24.29 -12.63
CA GLN A 237 -8.63 -23.50 -12.74
C GLN A 237 -8.50 -22.30 -11.80
N LEU A 238 -8.50 -21.11 -12.39
CA LEU A 238 -8.30 -19.84 -11.70
C LEU A 238 -9.56 -18.99 -11.80
N ASP A 239 -9.87 -18.26 -10.74
CA ASP A 239 -10.89 -17.21 -10.73
C ASP A 239 -10.22 -15.86 -10.53
N CYS A 240 -10.24 -15.03 -11.57
CA CYS A 240 -9.59 -13.73 -11.62
C CYS A 240 -10.60 -12.61 -11.31
N ASN A 241 -10.24 -11.72 -10.39
CA ASN A 241 -11.12 -10.60 -10.01
C ASN A 241 -10.98 -9.37 -10.92
N SER A 242 -9.99 -9.39 -11.81
CA SER A 242 -9.63 -8.32 -12.74
C SER A 242 -8.84 -8.90 -13.91
N ALA A 243 -8.63 -8.10 -14.96
CA ALA A 243 -7.71 -8.49 -16.03
C ALA A 243 -6.27 -8.34 -15.55
N VAL A 244 -5.47 -9.39 -15.66
CA VAL A 244 -4.07 -9.44 -15.20
C VAL A 244 -3.22 -10.24 -16.18
N THR A 245 -1.94 -9.91 -16.31
CA THR A 245 -0.98 -10.76 -16.99
C THR A 245 -0.50 -11.81 -16.00
N ILE A 246 -0.58 -13.08 -16.39
CA ILE A 246 -0.21 -14.21 -15.53
C ILE A 246 1.13 -14.78 -16.01
N SER A 247 2.05 -14.95 -15.09
CA SER A 247 3.24 -15.76 -15.26
C SER A 247 3.17 -16.98 -14.34
N LEU A 248 3.62 -18.13 -14.85
CA LEU A 248 3.67 -19.40 -14.12
C LEU A 248 5.11 -19.83 -13.96
N ARG A 249 5.48 -20.16 -12.72
CA ARG A 249 6.69 -20.88 -12.39
C ARG A 249 6.31 -22.25 -11.86
N VAL A 250 6.93 -23.30 -12.40
CA VAL A 250 6.75 -24.67 -11.88
C VAL A 250 8.09 -25.15 -11.34
N ASP A 251 8.18 -25.30 -10.03
CA ASP A 251 9.37 -25.77 -9.33
C ASP A 251 9.28 -27.28 -9.07
N GLY A 252 10.41 -27.97 -9.27
CA GLY A 252 10.49 -29.41 -9.08
C GLY A 252 11.89 -29.96 -9.36
N ALA A 253 12.19 -31.13 -8.81
CA ALA A 253 13.49 -31.77 -8.99
C ALA A 253 13.61 -32.36 -10.40
N GLU A 254 14.68 -32.02 -11.13
CA GLU A 254 14.96 -32.56 -12.46
C GLU A 254 16.03 -33.67 -12.41
N PRO A 255 15.87 -34.78 -13.15
CA PRO A 255 16.94 -35.73 -13.35
C PRO A 255 18.00 -35.13 -14.30
N LEU A 256 19.28 -35.33 -14.00
CA LEU A 256 20.40 -34.80 -14.79
C LEU A 256 20.29 -35.16 -16.29
N SER A 257 19.76 -36.34 -16.60
CA SER A 257 19.65 -36.84 -17.98
C SER A 257 18.47 -36.27 -18.77
N ALA A 258 17.62 -35.42 -18.17
CA ALA A 258 16.52 -34.77 -18.86
C ALA A 258 16.32 -33.30 -18.44
N ARG A 259 17.38 -32.63 -17.97
CA ARG A 259 17.36 -31.20 -17.63
C ARG A 259 16.87 -30.35 -18.81
N GLY A 260 15.99 -29.40 -18.54
CA GLY A 260 15.47 -28.48 -19.56
C GLY A 260 14.42 -29.09 -20.48
N HIS A 261 14.06 -30.36 -20.29
CA HIS A 261 12.97 -31.02 -21.02
C HIS A 261 11.65 -31.02 -20.25
N GLY A 262 11.55 -30.27 -19.15
CA GLY A 262 10.34 -30.20 -18.33
C GLY A 262 10.00 -31.51 -17.61
N VAL A 263 11.02 -32.29 -17.27
CA VAL A 263 10.88 -33.62 -16.69
C VAL A 263 11.16 -33.58 -15.19
N LEU A 264 10.13 -33.88 -14.40
CA LEU A 264 10.25 -34.12 -12.97
C LEU A 264 10.86 -35.49 -12.72
N ARG A 265 11.73 -35.54 -11.72
CA ARG A 265 12.38 -36.76 -11.23
C ARG A 265 11.33 -37.67 -10.61
N ASN A 266 11.52 -38.98 -10.78
CA ASN A 266 10.75 -39.97 -10.04
C ASN A 266 11.23 -40.01 -8.58
N ASP A 267 10.39 -39.51 -7.68
CA ASP A 267 10.59 -39.44 -6.24
C ASP A 267 9.82 -40.56 -5.49
N ALA A 268 9.32 -41.59 -6.19
CA ALA A 268 8.74 -42.75 -5.52
C ALA A 268 9.75 -43.39 -4.54
N THR A 269 9.27 -43.74 -3.35
CA THR A 269 10.09 -44.35 -2.29
C THR A 269 10.13 -45.87 -2.40
N ASP A 270 9.02 -46.47 -2.84
CA ASP A 270 8.85 -47.92 -2.93
C ASP A 270 8.81 -48.39 -4.38
N ASP A 271 9.48 -49.51 -4.67
CA ASP A 271 9.53 -50.15 -5.99
C ASP A 271 9.77 -49.15 -7.13
N ARG A 272 10.69 -48.20 -6.95
CA ARG A 272 10.85 -47.07 -7.87
C ARG A 272 11.35 -47.50 -9.26
N ALA A 273 10.57 -47.18 -10.30
CA ALA A 273 10.98 -47.35 -11.69
C ALA A 273 12.25 -46.53 -12.02
N GLN A 274 13.22 -47.18 -12.67
CA GLN A 274 14.46 -46.54 -13.09
C GLN A 274 14.35 -46.01 -14.52
N GLY A 275 14.99 -44.86 -14.78
CA GLY A 275 15.05 -44.30 -16.13
C GLY A 275 13.73 -43.69 -16.64
N ILE A 276 12.76 -43.47 -15.76
CA ILE A 276 11.47 -42.84 -16.06
C ILE A 276 11.31 -41.58 -15.19
N GLY A 277 10.78 -40.50 -15.78
CA GLY A 277 10.34 -39.29 -15.09
C GLY A 277 8.96 -38.87 -15.59
N VAL A 278 8.43 -37.77 -15.06
CA VAL A 278 7.14 -37.20 -15.48
C VAL A 278 7.38 -35.88 -16.18
N GLN A 279 7.03 -35.78 -17.46
CA GLN A 279 7.10 -34.54 -18.22
C GLN A 279 5.81 -33.74 -18.08
N LEU A 280 5.95 -32.44 -17.83
CA LEU A 280 4.84 -31.48 -17.88
C LEU A 280 4.90 -30.67 -19.18
N LEU A 281 3.75 -30.51 -19.81
CA LEU A 281 3.57 -29.68 -20.99
C LEU A 281 2.55 -28.57 -20.73
N TYR A 282 2.82 -27.39 -21.28
CA TYR A 282 1.86 -26.30 -21.45
C TYR A 282 1.69 -26.05 -22.95
N HIS A 283 0.44 -26.07 -23.45
CA HIS A 283 0.14 -25.99 -24.90
C HIS A 283 1.01 -26.90 -25.80
N ARG A 284 1.22 -28.15 -25.37
CA ARG A 284 2.05 -29.17 -26.04
C ARG A 284 3.56 -28.88 -26.08
N GLN A 285 4.03 -27.81 -25.43
CA GLN A 285 5.45 -27.52 -25.27
C GLN A 285 5.91 -27.91 -23.86
N PRO A 286 7.12 -28.46 -23.69
CA PRO A 286 7.66 -28.74 -22.36
C PRO A 286 7.71 -27.49 -21.48
N VAL A 287 7.27 -27.63 -20.24
CA VAL A 287 7.43 -26.59 -19.22
C VAL A 287 8.91 -26.42 -18.92
N VAL A 288 9.38 -25.17 -18.82
CA VAL A 288 10.73 -24.89 -18.33
C VAL A 288 10.69 -24.88 -16.80
N LEU A 289 11.07 -25.99 -16.17
CA LEU A 289 11.05 -26.12 -14.72
C LEU A 289 12.01 -25.13 -14.05
N ASN A 290 11.64 -24.66 -12.86
CA ASN A 290 12.41 -23.73 -12.03
C ASN A 290 12.66 -22.35 -12.69
N HIS A 291 11.92 -22.04 -13.76
CA HIS A 291 11.93 -20.76 -14.47
C HIS A 291 10.50 -20.23 -14.60
N GLU A 292 10.40 -18.91 -14.75
CA GLU A 292 9.13 -18.23 -14.95
C GLU A 292 8.76 -18.21 -16.44
N MET A 293 7.49 -18.49 -16.74
CA MET A 293 6.94 -18.49 -18.09
C MET A 293 5.71 -17.57 -18.13
N THR A 294 5.75 -16.54 -18.97
CA THR A 294 4.58 -15.67 -19.20
C THR A 294 3.53 -16.41 -20.01
N LEU A 295 2.33 -16.53 -19.45
CA LEU A 295 1.20 -17.25 -20.04
C LEU A 295 0.29 -16.33 -20.88
N GLY A 296 0.41 -15.02 -20.67
CA GLY A 296 -0.40 -13.99 -21.33
C GLY A 296 -1.41 -13.35 -20.38
N SER A 297 -2.39 -12.64 -20.94
CA SER A 297 -3.38 -11.90 -20.18
C SER A 297 -4.63 -12.74 -19.91
N ALA A 298 -5.01 -12.86 -18.64
CA ALA A 298 -6.31 -13.36 -18.21
C ALA A 298 -7.30 -12.21 -18.12
N SER A 299 -8.53 -12.44 -18.55
CA SER A 299 -9.65 -11.52 -18.29
C SER A 299 -10.23 -11.78 -16.90
N ALA A 300 -10.99 -10.82 -16.38
CA ALA A 300 -11.79 -11.06 -15.18
C ALA A 300 -12.74 -12.24 -15.39
N GLY A 301 -12.92 -13.06 -14.35
CA GLY A 301 -13.69 -14.29 -14.37
C GLY A 301 -12.83 -15.54 -14.39
N ARG A 302 -13.39 -16.65 -14.90
CA ARG A 302 -12.73 -17.95 -14.89
C ARG A 302 -11.67 -18.03 -15.99
N PHE A 303 -10.48 -18.45 -15.62
CA PHE A 303 -9.35 -18.68 -16.52
C PHE A 303 -8.78 -20.07 -16.30
N SER A 304 -8.48 -20.77 -17.40
CA SER A 304 -8.04 -22.18 -17.35
C SER A 304 -6.67 -22.31 -17.99
N LEU A 305 -5.74 -22.92 -17.26
CA LEU A 305 -4.38 -23.21 -17.71
C LEU A 305 -4.26 -24.69 -18.09
N PRO A 306 -4.37 -25.05 -19.38
CA PRO A 306 -4.31 -26.44 -19.81
C PRO A 306 -2.88 -26.98 -19.74
N LEU A 307 -2.70 -28.05 -18.98
CA LEU A 307 -1.45 -28.77 -18.82
C LEU A 307 -1.62 -30.22 -19.25
N THR A 308 -0.49 -30.89 -19.49
CA THR A 308 -0.48 -32.34 -19.74
C THR A 308 0.68 -32.95 -18.99
N ALA A 309 0.40 -34.00 -18.22
CA ALA A 309 1.42 -34.82 -17.58
C ALA A 309 1.57 -36.12 -18.38
N ARG A 310 2.81 -36.59 -18.57
CA ARG A 310 3.10 -37.85 -19.26
C ARG A 310 4.39 -38.47 -18.78
N TYR A 311 4.57 -39.78 -18.95
CA TYR A 311 5.86 -40.41 -18.67
C TYR A 311 6.90 -40.01 -19.71
N TYR A 312 8.15 -39.94 -19.29
CA TYR A 312 9.30 -39.62 -20.14
C TYR A 312 10.47 -40.55 -19.83
N GLN A 313 11.03 -41.18 -20.88
CA GLN A 313 12.21 -42.01 -20.74
C GLN A 313 13.48 -41.15 -20.61
N THR A 314 14.10 -41.18 -19.43
CA THR A 314 15.29 -40.39 -19.08
C THR A 314 16.60 -41.13 -19.28
N ARG A 315 16.57 -42.47 -19.47
CA ARG A 315 17.76 -43.32 -19.68
C ARG A 315 17.48 -44.42 -20.69
N SER A 316 18.52 -44.94 -21.34
CA SER A 316 18.40 -46.04 -22.30
C SER A 316 17.91 -47.34 -21.66
N ARG A 317 18.36 -47.63 -20.44
CA ARG A 317 17.86 -48.75 -19.61
C ARG A 317 16.80 -48.25 -18.65
N ILE A 318 15.64 -48.90 -18.69
CA ILE A 318 14.49 -48.63 -17.82
C ILE A 318 14.08 -49.90 -17.07
N THR A 319 13.46 -49.74 -15.90
CA THR A 319 12.87 -50.85 -15.14
C THR A 319 11.42 -50.53 -14.81
N ALA A 320 10.60 -51.57 -14.66
CA ALA A 320 9.26 -51.42 -14.10
C ALA A 320 9.34 -50.93 -12.65
N GLY A 321 8.23 -50.35 -12.19
CA GLY A 321 8.10 -49.85 -10.83
C GLY A 321 7.14 -48.66 -10.72
N GLN A 322 7.02 -48.11 -9.52
CA GLN A 322 6.25 -46.92 -9.23
C GLN A 322 6.93 -45.65 -9.75
N VAL A 323 6.09 -44.71 -10.17
CA VAL A 323 6.49 -43.35 -10.55
C VAL A 323 5.63 -42.38 -9.76
N SER A 324 6.30 -41.52 -8.98
CA SER A 324 5.67 -40.42 -8.25
C SER A 324 6.54 -39.17 -8.45
N ALA A 325 5.91 -38.03 -8.64
CA ALA A 325 6.58 -36.74 -8.82
C ALA A 325 5.76 -35.64 -8.17
N VAL A 326 6.45 -34.66 -7.58
CA VAL A 326 5.82 -33.49 -6.95
C VAL A 326 6.34 -32.25 -7.66
N ALA A 327 5.44 -31.32 -7.93
CA ALA A 327 5.76 -30.01 -8.45
C ALA A 327 5.00 -28.95 -7.65
N THR A 328 5.63 -27.80 -7.45
CA THR A 328 5.01 -26.63 -6.86
C THR A 328 4.83 -25.60 -7.95
N TYR A 329 3.62 -25.13 -8.16
CA TYR A 329 3.37 -24.02 -9.07
C TYR A 329 3.23 -22.71 -8.30
N THR A 330 3.83 -21.64 -8.84
CA THR A 330 3.70 -20.28 -8.33
C THR A 330 3.16 -19.40 -9.45
N LEU A 331 2.11 -18.64 -9.15
CA LEU A 331 1.52 -17.67 -10.08
C LEU A 331 1.98 -16.26 -9.70
N HIS A 332 2.48 -15.54 -10.69
CA HIS A 332 2.82 -14.12 -10.59
C HIS A 332 1.84 -13.31 -11.44
N TYR A 333 1.46 -12.13 -10.95
CA TYR A 333 0.49 -11.25 -11.57
C TYR A 333 1.12 -9.89 -11.82
N ASP A 334 1.02 -9.40 -13.05
CA ASP A 334 1.38 -8.05 -13.49
C ASP A 334 0.15 -7.34 -14.08
#